data_AF-A0A9X9MD80-F1
#
_entry.id   AF-A0A9X9MD80-F1
#
_cell.length_a   1.000
_cell.length_b   1.000
_cell.length_c   1.000
_cell.angle_alpha   90.00
_cell.angle_beta   90.00
_cell.angle_gamma   90.00
#
_symmetry.space_group_name_H-M   'P 1'
#
loop_
_entity.id
_entity.type
_entity.pdbx_description
1 polymer ?
#
loop_
_entity_poly.entity_id
_entity_poly.type
_entity_poly.pdbx_seq_one_letter_code
_entity_poly.pdbx_strand_id
1 'polypeptide(L)' 'MMKQGYIGEFEIICDHRAGKIVVNPLGRLNKCRMIKPRFNIQLKDLEK' A
#
# COMPACT_ATOMS: atom_id res chain seq x y z
N MET A 1 2.30 -4.99 2.59
CA MET A 1 2.52 -5.42 1.19
C MET A 1 3.82 -6.18 1.02
N MET A 2 4.99 -5.57 1.29
CA MET A 2 6.28 -6.28 1.16
C MET A 2 6.42 -7.44 2.17
N LYS A 3 6.11 -7.20 3.46
CA LYS A 3 6.08 -8.27 4.51
C LYS A 3 5.15 -9.44 4.21
N GLN A 4 4.11 -9.21 3.41
CA GLN A 4 3.13 -10.24 3.01
C GLN A 4 3.42 -10.83 1.62
N GLY A 5 4.53 -10.44 0.98
CA GLY A 5 4.98 -11.01 -0.29
C GLY A 5 4.14 -10.60 -1.51
N TYR A 6 3.38 -9.50 -1.45
CA TYR A 6 2.63 -8.98 -2.59
C TYR A 6 3.48 -8.11 -3.52
N ILE A 7 4.49 -7.44 -2.96
CA ILE A 7 5.38 -6.51 -3.63
C ILE A 7 6.81 -6.95 -3.35
N GLY A 8 7.68 -6.86 -4.35
CA GLY A 8 9.10 -7.15 -4.24
C GLY A 8 9.88 -5.94 -3.75
N GLU A 9 11.04 -5.71 -4.35
CA GLU A 9 11.87 -4.56 -4.06
C GLU A 9 11.20 -3.27 -4.55
N PHE A 10 11.45 -2.19 -3.81
CA PHE A 10 11.03 -0.85 -4.18
C PHE A 10 12.20 0.11 -3.96
N GLU A 11 12.32 1.08 -4.86
CA GLU A 11 13.34 2.12 -4.82
C GLU A 11 12.68 3.46 -4.58
N ILE A 12 13.23 4.23 -3.65
CA ILE A 12 12.83 5.61 -3.40
C ILE A 12 13.87 6.50 -4.08
N ILE A 13 13.45 7.15 -5.17
CA ILE A 13 14.28 8.12 -5.89
C ILE A 13 14.00 9.50 -5.28
N CYS A 14 15.05 10.13 -4.74
CA CYS A 14 14.96 11.47 -4.18
C CYS A 14 15.17 12.52 -5.29
N ASP A 15 14.11 13.21 -5.68
CA ASP A 15 14.15 14.27 -6.70
C ASP A 15 14.11 15.69 -6.09
N HIS A 16 14.38 15.81 -4.79
CA HIS A 16 14.28 17.06 -4.01
C HIS A 16 12.87 17.70 -4.02
N ARG A 17 11.86 17.01 -4.56
CA ARG A 17 10.45 17.42 -4.55
C ARG A 17 9.68 16.53 -3.59
N ALA A 18 8.79 15.68 -4.12
CA ALA A 18 7.95 14.78 -3.35
C ALA A 18 8.48 13.33 -3.35
N GLY A 19 9.60 13.07 -4.05
CA GLY A 19 10.12 11.74 -4.28
C GLY A 19 9.32 10.96 -5.32
N LYS A 20 9.96 9.94 -5.90
CA LYS A 20 9.33 8.95 -6.75
C LYS A 20 9.57 7.57 -6.15
N ILE A 21 8.58 6.70 -6.23
CA ILE A 21 8.70 5.32 -5.76
C ILE A 21 8.53 4.41 -6.96
N VAL A 22 9.57 3.66 -7.30
CA VAL A 22 9.51 2.60 -8.29
C VAL A 22 9.31 1.28 -7.54
N VAL A 23 8.33 0.50 -7.97
CA VAL A 23 7.90 -0.70 -7.26
C VAL A 23 7.79 -1.86 -8.24
N ASN A 24 8.40 -3.01 -7.90
CA ASN A 24 8.28 -4.23 -8.69
C ASN A 24 7.25 -5.18 -8.04
N PRO A 25 6.05 -5.36 -8.62
CA PRO A 25 5.06 -6.31 -8.12
C PRO A 25 5.45 -7.75 -8.45
N LEU A 26 5.17 -8.69 -7.53
CA LEU A 26 5.49 -10.12 -7.69
C LEU A 26 4.39 -10.92 -8.42
N GLY A 27 3.45 -10.24 -9.10
CA GLY A 27 2.32 -10.87 -9.81
C GLY A 27 1.19 -11.42 -8.92
N ARG A 28 1.32 -11.38 -7.60
CA ARG A 28 0.31 -11.88 -6.63
C ARG A 28 -0.74 -10.84 -6.23
N LEU A 29 -0.69 -9.65 -6.81
CA LEU A 29 -1.51 -8.52 -6.42
C LEU A 29 -2.76 -8.46 -7.32
N ASN A 30 -3.92 -8.85 -6.77
CA ASN A 30 -5.19 -8.86 -7.52
C ASN A 30 -5.86 -7.48 -7.54
N LYS A 31 -5.95 -6.82 -6.38
CA LYS A 31 -6.63 -5.54 -6.22
C LYS A 31 -6.08 -4.79 -5.03
N CYS A 32 -5.71 -3.53 -5.22
CA CYS A 32 -5.33 -2.61 -4.14
C CYS A 32 -6.07 -1.30 -4.33
N ARG A 33 -6.83 -0.88 -3.31
CA ARG A 33 -7.59 0.36 -3.29
C ARG A 33 -7.43 1.05 -1.95
N MET A 34 -7.66 2.35 -1.93
CA MET A 34 -7.66 3.13 -0.69
C MET A 34 -9.09 3.39 -0.22
N ILE A 35 -9.29 3.41 1.10
CA ILE A 35 -10.54 3.84 1.74
C ILE A 35 -10.48 5.36 1.94
N LYS A 36 -11.43 6.08 1.34
CA LYS A 36 -11.59 7.53 1.47
C LYS A 36 -13.08 7.88 1.67
N PRO A 37 -13.43 8.75 2.64
CA PRO A 37 -12.59 9.36 3.69
C PRO A 37 -12.07 8.33 4.72
N ARG A 38 -11.17 8.74 5.62
CA ARG A 38 -10.74 7.87 6.73
C ARG A 38 -11.88 7.81 7.75
N PHE A 39 -12.50 6.64 7.89
CA PHE A 39 -13.57 6.43 8.87
C PHE A 39 -12.98 6.04 10.23
N ASN A 40 -13.60 6.53 11.30
CA ASN A 40 -13.33 6.06 12.65
C ASN A 40 -14.14 4.78 12.88
N ILE A 41 -13.47 3.65 13.09
CA ILE A 41 -14.08 2.33 13.24
C ILE A 41 -13.85 1.86 14.69
N GLN A 42 -14.91 1.43 15.39
CA GLN A 42 -14.79 0.79 16.70
C GLN A 42 -14.45 -0.69 16.52
N LEU A 43 -13.85 -1.33 17.53
CA LEU A 43 -13.50 -2.77 17.48
C LEU A 43 -14.71 -3.67 17.14
N LYS A 44 -15.92 -3.26 17.54
CA LYS A 44 -17.17 -3.97 17.27
C LYS A 44 -17.59 -3.95 15.80
N ASP A 45 -17.11 -2.96 15.04
CA ASP A 45 -17.49 -2.76 13.63
C ASP A 45 -16.42 -3.29 12.66
N LEU A 46 -15.33 -3.89 13.17
CA LEU A 46 -14.22 -4.39 12.35
C LEU A 46 -14.56 -5.72 11.65
N GLU A 47 -15.39 -6.55 12.27
CA GLU A 47 -15.79 -7.88 11.76
C GLU A 47 -17.07 -7.86 10.91
N LYS A 48 -17.70 -6.68 10.80
CA LYS A 48 -18.91 -6.48 10.00
C LYS A 48 -18.61 -6.47 8.51
#